data_AF-A0A227J3Z5-F1
#
_entry.id   AF-A0A227J3Z5-F1
#
_cell.length_a   1.000
_cell.length_b   1.000
_cell.length_c   1.000
_cell.angle_alpha   90.00
_cell.angle_beta   90.00
_cell.angle_gamma   90.00
#
_symmetry.space_group_name_H-M   'P 1'
#
loop_
_entity.id
_entity.type
_entity.pdbx_description
1 polymer ?
#
loop_
_entity_poly.entity_id
_entity_poly.type
_entity_poly.pdbx_seq_one_letter_code
_entity_poly.pdbx_strand_id
1 'polypeptide(L)'
;MFRREIQERENWRELARQFGFGFHSMYGQPYWDESAYYQFTLEQIEHDLESPTEELHQMCLSIVDEVVRCEQLLTKCAIPELMW
;
A
#
# COMPACT_ATOMS: atom_id res chain seq x y z
N MET A 1 -11.52 12.19 -2.67
CA MET A 1 -11.71 11.44 -1.40
C MET A 1 -12.76 12.12 -0.53
N PHE A 2 -13.71 11.34 0.02
CA PHE A 2 -14.76 11.82 0.92
C PHE A 2 -14.78 10.95 2.19
N ARG A 3 -14.64 11.54 3.38
CA ARG A 3 -14.83 10.82 4.64
C ARG A 3 -16.32 10.71 4.96
N ARG A 4 -16.80 9.50 5.26
CA ARG A 4 -18.19 9.21 5.64
C ARG A 4 -18.20 8.63 7.04
N GLU A 5 -18.81 9.35 7.98
CA GLU A 5 -19.00 8.86 9.35
C GLU A 5 -20.09 7.79 9.39
N ILE A 6 -19.85 6.75 10.16
CA ILE A 6 -20.77 5.64 10.38
C ILE A 6 -20.72 5.19 11.84
N GLN A 7 -21.73 4.45 12.26
CA GLN A 7 -21.65 3.73 13.52
C GLN A 7 -20.74 2.51 13.35
N GLU A 8 -19.83 2.31 14.31
CA GLU A 8 -19.01 1.10 14.36
C GLU A 8 -19.90 -0.15 14.33
N ARG A 9 -19.49 -1.19 13.61
CA ARG A 9 -20.27 -2.44 13.55
C ARG A 9 -20.30 -3.10 14.91
N GLU A 10 -21.44 -3.67 15.27
CA GLU A 10 -21.55 -4.41 16.53
C GLU A 10 -20.52 -5.55 16.59
N ASN A 11 -19.87 -5.68 17.74
CA ASN A 11 -18.90 -6.74 18.03
C ASN A 11 -17.69 -6.83 17.06
N TRP A 12 -17.37 -5.76 16.32
CA TRP A 12 -16.30 -5.79 15.31
C TRP A 12 -14.93 -6.21 15.85
N ARG A 13 -14.61 -5.85 17.10
CA ARG A 13 -13.35 -6.24 17.77
C ARG A 13 -13.27 -7.74 18.02
N GLU A 14 -14.37 -8.34 18.47
CA GLU A 14 -14.46 -9.78 18.68
C GLU A 14 -14.39 -10.53 17.34
N LEU A 15 -15.05 -10.00 16.31
CA LEU A 15 -14.98 -10.56 14.96
C LEU A 15 -13.56 -10.47 14.38
N ALA A 16 -12.88 -9.34 14.55
CA ALA A 16 -11.48 -9.16 14.16
C ALA A 16 -10.58 -10.20 14.84
N ARG A 17 -10.77 -10.41 16.15
CA ARG A 17 -10.05 -11.45 16.91
C ARG A 17 -10.34 -12.86 16.39
N GLN A 18 -11.59 -13.18 16.07
CA GLN A 18 -11.99 -14.47 15.50
C GLN A 18 -11.34 -14.74 14.13
N PHE A 19 -11.16 -13.71 13.31
CA PHE A 19 -10.47 -13.82 12.01
C PHE A 19 -8.95 -13.71 12.09
N GLY A 20 -8.37 -13.70 13.30
CA GLY A 20 -6.93 -13.61 13.49
C GLY A 20 -6.34 -12.21 13.25
N PHE A 21 -7.18 -11.18 13.13
CA PHE A 21 -6.75 -9.80 13.02
C PHE A 21 -6.40 -9.22 14.40
N GLY A 22 -5.24 -9.60 14.93
CA GLY A 22 -4.76 -9.20 16.26
C GLY A 22 -4.33 -7.73 16.38
N PHE A 23 -4.21 -7.02 15.27
CA PHE A 23 -3.80 -5.61 15.24
C PHE A 23 -4.97 -4.63 15.20
N HIS A 24 -6.18 -5.05 15.59
CA HIS A 24 -7.32 -4.11 15.67
C HIS A 24 -7.11 -2.99 16.68
N SER A 25 -6.24 -3.20 17.67
CA SER A 25 -5.88 -2.21 18.68
C SER A 25 -4.38 -2.30 19.01
N MET A 26 -3.71 -1.15 19.06
CA MET A 26 -2.30 -1.03 19.45
C MET A 26 -2.18 -0.04 20.59
N TYR A 27 -1.40 -0.38 21.62
CA TYR A 27 -1.15 0.50 22.79
C TYR A 27 -2.42 1.03 23.49
N GLY A 28 -3.49 0.23 23.50
CA GLY A 28 -4.78 0.63 24.08
C GLY A 28 -5.61 1.61 23.23
N GLN A 29 -5.14 1.94 22.02
CA GLN A 29 -5.86 2.76 21.03
C GLN A 29 -6.34 1.90 19.86
N PRO A 30 -7.47 2.24 19.21
CA PRO A 30 -7.88 1.59 17.98
C PRO A 30 -6.83 1.86 16.89
N TYR A 31 -6.29 0.79 16.32
CA TYR A 31 -5.47 0.87 15.10
C TYR A 31 -6.37 0.79 13.87
N TRP A 32 -7.44 0.01 13.96
CA TRP A 32 -8.52 -0.03 13.00
C TRP A 32 -9.69 0.83 13.50
N ASP A 33 -10.06 1.85 12.72
CA ASP A 33 -11.15 2.78 13.05
C ASP A 33 -12.39 2.45 12.20
N GLU A 34 -13.45 1.97 12.85
CA GLU A 34 -14.74 1.69 12.20
C GLU A 34 -15.75 2.85 12.32
N SER A 35 -15.35 4.01 12.85
CA SER A 35 -16.23 5.18 12.97
C SER A 35 -16.45 5.91 11.64
N ALA A 36 -15.65 5.60 10.63
CA ALA A 36 -15.77 6.17 9.30
C ALA A 36 -15.18 5.26 8.23
N TYR A 37 -15.55 5.54 6.98
CA TYR A 37 -14.85 5.04 5.81
C TYR A 37 -14.54 6.17 4.85
N TYR A 38 -13.58 5.93 3.95
CA TYR A 38 -13.25 6.86 2.87
C TYR A 38 -13.84 6.36 1.56
N GLN A 39 -14.53 7.24 0.87
CA GLN A 39 -15.14 6.99 -0.43
C GLN A 39 -14.37 7.74 -1.51
N PHE A 40 -14.25 7.12 -2.67
CA PHE A 40 -13.71 7.72 -3.89
C PHE A 40 -14.77 7.62 -5.00
N THR A 41 -14.75 8.57 -5.94
CA THR A 41 -15.43 8.37 -7.23
C THR A 41 -14.62 7.42 -8.09
N LEU A 42 -15.24 6.81 -9.11
CA LEU A 42 -14.51 5.99 -10.07
C LEU A 42 -13.39 6.80 -10.76
N GLU A 43 -13.69 8.04 -11.15
CA GLU A 43 -12.70 8.95 -11.73
C GLU A 43 -11.49 9.19 -10.81
N GLN A 44 -11.70 9.36 -9.50
CA GLN A 44 -10.59 9.50 -8.54
C GLN A 44 -9.77 8.21 -8.41
N ILE A 45 -10.39 7.05 -8.57
CA ILE A 45 -9.68 5.77 -8.55
C ILE A 45 -8.84 5.65 -9.82
N GLU A 46 -9.46 5.79 -10.99
CA GLU A 46 -8.80 5.52 -12.28
C GLU A 46 -7.72 6.58 -12.60
N HIS A 47 -8.03 7.86 -12.44
CA HIS A 47 -7.12 8.94 -12.85
C HIS A 47 -6.16 9.37 -11.73
N ASP A 48 -6.62 9.47 -10.49
CA ASP A 48 -5.79 10.03 -9.41
C ASP A 48 -4.98 8.98 -8.65
N LEU A 49 -5.33 7.69 -8.75
CA LEU A 49 -4.64 6.59 -8.07
C LEU A 49 -4.04 5.58 -9.04
N GLU A 50 -4.86 4.93 -9.86
CA GLU A 50 -4.41 3.82 -10.71
C GLU A 50 -3.43 4.28 -11.79
N SER A 51 -3.81 5.31 -12.57
CA SER A 51 -2.96 5.85 -13.64
C SER A 51 -1.57 6.30 -13.17
N PRO A 52 -1.41 7.16 -12.14
CA PRO A 52 -0.10 7.56 -11.66
C PRO A 52 0.66 6.41 -10.97
N THR A 53 -0.03 5.45 -10.35
CA THR A 53 0.62 4.24 -9.81
C THR A 53 1.23 3.41 -10.92
N GLU A 54 0.50 3.20 -12.01
CA GLU A 54 0.99 2.49 -13.19
C GLU A 54 2.20 3.23 -13.81
N GLU A 55 2.12 4.54 -13.96
CA GLU A 55 3.24 5.34 -14.48
C GLU A 55 4.50 5.18 -13.61
N LEU A 56 4.39 5.33 -12.29
CA LEU A 56 5.50 5.14 -11.37
C LEU A 56 6.04 3.71 -11.41
N HIS A 57 5.16 2.71 -11.53
CA HIS A 57 5.57 1.32 -11.67
C HIS A 57 6.39 1.10 -12.95
N GLN A 58 5.93 1.64 -14.09
CA GLN A 58 6.67 1.56 -15.35
C GLN A 58 8.02 2.27 -15.28
N MET A 59 8.11 3.41 -14.58
CA MET A 59 9.39 4.07 -14.33
C MET A 59 10.34 3.17 -13.51
N CYS A 60 9.84 2.49 -12.48
CA CYS A 60 10.63 1.52 -11.71
C CYS A 60 11.09 0.33 -12.58
N LEU A 61 10.25 -0.21 -13.46
CA LEU A 61 10.65 -1.28 -14.38
C LEU A 61 11.69 -0.80 -15.40
N SER A 62 11.53 0.42 -15.91
CA SER A 62 12.45 1.00 -16.88
C SER A 62 13.86 1.16 -16.31
N ILE A 63 14.00 1.66 -15.07
CA ILE A 63 15.32 1.78 -14.46
C ILE A 63 15.92 0.40 -14.15
N VAL A 64 15.10 -0.59 -13.79
CA VAL A 64 15.59 -1.96 -13.58
C VAL A 64 16.17 -2.54 -14.86
N ASP A 65 15.49 -2.42 -16.02
CA ASP A 65 16.00 -2.92 -17.30
C ASP A 65 17.35 -2.27 -17.70
N GLU A 66 17.55 -1.00 -17.38
CA GLU A 66 18.83 -0.31 -17.60
C GLU A 66 19.91 -0.83 -16.64
N VAL A 67 19.61 -0.90 -15.34
CA VAL A 67 20.58 -1.26 -14.29
C VAL A 67 21.10 -2.67 -14.50
N VAL A 68 20.23 -3.65 -14.78
CA VAL A 68 20.64 -5.07 -14.90
C VAL A 68 21.56 -5.35 -16.09
N ARG A 69 21.71 -4.41 -17.03
CA ARG A 69 22.58 -4.54 -18.21
C ARG A 69 23.88 -3.75 -18.07
N CYS A 70 24.11 -3.08 -16.93
CA CYS A 70 25.25 -2.19 -16.74
C CYS A 70 25.95 -2.46 -15.40
N GLU A 71 27.13 -3.09 -15.46
CA GLU A 71 27.97 -3.40 -14.28
C GLU A 71 28.24 -2.18 -13.39
N GLN A 72 28.47 -1.00 -14.00
CA GLN A 72 28.67 0.23 -13.25
C GLN A 72 27.43 0.62 -12.44
N LEU A 73 26.22 0.41 -12.98
CA LEU A 73 24.97 0.68 -12.29
C LEU A 73 24.65 -0.40 -11.25
N LEU A 74 24.88 -1.68 -11.54
CA LEU A 74 24.79 -2.77 -10.56
C LEU A 74 25.67 -2.50 -9.34
N THR A 75 26.90 -2.03 -9.57
CA THR A 75 27.84 -1.62 -8.51
C THR A 75 27.28 -0.45 -7.69
N LYS A 76 26.71 0.58 -8.34
CA LYS A 76 26.10 1.72 -7.64
C LYS A 76 24.87 1.33 -6.81
N CYS A 77 24.11 0.34 -7.29
CA CYS A 77 22.99 -0.26 -6.55
C CYS A 77 23.44 -1.23 -5.46
N ALA A 78 24.75 -1.40 -5.26
CA ALA A 78 25.35 -2.30 -4.27
C ALA A 78 24.90 -3.76 -4.42
N ILE A 79 24.66 -4.22 -5.65
CA ILE A 79 24.36 -5.62 -5.95
C ILE A 79 25.68 -6.43 -5.90
N PRO A 80 25.77 -7.51 -5.11
CA PRO A 80 26.98 -8.34 -5.08
C PRO A 80 27.29 -8.97 -6.45
N GLU A 81 28.55 -8.94 -6.89
CA GLU A 81 28.99 -9.48 -8.20
C GLU A 81 28.57 -10.93 -8.44
N LEU A 82 28.52 -11.76 -7.38
CA LEU A 82 28.06 -13.16 -7.47
C LEU A 82 26.57 -13.31 -7.83
N MET A 83 25.80 -12.21 -7.83
CA MET A 83 24.35 -12.16 -8.07
C MET A 83 23.99 -11.35 -9.32
N TRP A 84 24.98 -10.99 -10.15
CA TRP A 84 24.75 -10.27 -11.41
C TRP A 84 24.20 -11.20 -12.49
#